data_AF-A0ABD3RE66-F1
#
_entry.id   AF-A0ABD3RE66-F1
#
_cell.length_a   1.000
_cell.length_b   1.000
_cell.length_c   1.000
_cell.angle_alpha   90.00
_cell.angle_beta   90.00
_cell.angle_gamma   90.00
#
_symmetry.space_group_name_H-M   'P 1'
#
loop_
_entity.id
_entity.type
_entity.pdbx_description
1 polymer ?
#
loop_
_entity_poly.entity_id
_entity_poly.type
_entity_poly.pdbx_seq_one_letter_code
_entity_poly.pdbx_strand_id
1 'polypeptide(L)'
;MSCHSGSRVSEVEERLNSELRQLVKDIWRVGDPTMPQVPFGELFDDDDVQQHYEGLAATLKAAKKRGIVTYTSPILLKGAHDKVLIDLVDKSPLDTDGNDLDELKESGVDAKFNMERS
;
A
#
# COMPACT_ATOMS: atom_id res chain seq x y z
N MET A 1 -29.16 -19.71 -19.60
CA MET A 1 -28.20 -20.10 -18.54
C MET A 1 -26.95 -19.26 -18.73
N SER A 2 -26.91 -18.09 -18.12
CA SER A 2 -25.77 -17.17 -18.24
C SER A 2 -24.82 -17.42 -17.07
N CYS A 3 -23.75 -18.14 -17.34
CA CYS A 3 -22.62 -18.35 -16.44
C CYS A 3 -21.96 -17.01 -16.09
N HIS A 4 -22.36 -16.40 -14.97
CA HIS A 4 -21.63 -15.30 -14.34
C HIS A 4 -20.51 -15.88 -13.47
N SER A 5 -19.54 -16.52 -14.12
CA SER A 5 -18.34 -17.05 -13.47
C SER A 5 -17.25 -15.98 -13.48
N GLY A 6 -17.47 -14.86 -12.77
CA GLY A 6 -16.50 -13.77 -12.68
C GLY A 6 -16.60 -12.87 -11.45
N SER A 7 -17.37 -13.24 -10.41
CA SER A 7 -17.93 -12.25 -9.47
C SER A 7 -17.40 -12.30 -8.03
N ARG A 8 -16.11 -12.58 -7.80
CA ARG A 8 -15.52 -12.52 -6.44
C ARG A 8 -14.24 -11.70 -6.33
N VAL A 9 -13.54 -11.46 -7.44
CA VAL A 9 -12.29 -10.68 -7.46
C VAL A 9 -12.58 -9.17 -7.40
N SER A 10 -13.66 -8.72 -8.06
CA SER A 10 -14.02 -7.30 -8.13
C SER A 10 -14.36 -6.67 -6.78
N GLU A 11 -15.08 -7.37 -5.91
CA GLU A 11 -15.60 -6.78 -4.67
C GLU A 11 -14.47 -6.49 -3.65
N VAL A 12 -13.48 -7.38 -3.56
CA VAL A 12 -12.30 -7.18 -2.70
C VAL A 12 -11.44 -6.04 -3.23
N GLU A 13 -11.24 -5.99 -4.55
CA GLU A 13 -10.47 -4.91 -5.19
C GLU A 13 -11.17 -3.55 -5.07
N GLU A 14 -12.49 -3.48 -5.20
CA GLU A 14 -13.28 -2.25 -5.02
C GLU A 14 -13.20 -1.71 -3.60
N ARG A 15 -13.23 -2.61 -2.60
CA ARG A 15 -13.02 -2.25 -1.19
C ARG A 15 -11.63 -1.68 -0.98
N LEU A 16 -10.59 -2.36 -1.46
CA LEU A 16 -9.21 -1.87 -1.39
C LEU A 16 -9.04 -0.53 -2.12
N ASN A 17 -9.63 -0.37 -3.30
CA ASN A 17 -9.60 0.90 -4.03
C ASN A 17 -10.24 2.04 -3.24
N SER A 18 -11.30 1.74 -2.49
CA SER A 18 -11.97 2.73 -1.64
C SER A 18 -11.10 3.11 -0.44
N GLU A 19 -10.44 2.14 0.19
CA GLU A 19 -9.44 2.40 1.24
C GLU A 19 -8.27 3.25 0.71
N LEU A 20 -7.74 2.95 -0.48
CA LEU A 20 -6.64 3.72 -1.08
C LEU A 20 -7.02 5.18 -1.34
N ARG A 21 -8.26 5.43 -1.82
CA ARG A 21 -8.78 6.79 -2.00
C ARG A 21 -8.94 7.53 -0.67
N GLN A 22 -9.37 6.81 0.37
CA GLN A 22 -9.49 7.38 1.70
C GLN A 22 -8.12 7.67 2.31
N LEU A 23 -7.12 6.82 2.04
CA LEU A 23 -5.76 6.94 2.55
C LEU A 23 -5.12 8.26 2.14
N VAL A 24 -5.30 8.67 0.88
CA VAL A 24 -4.81 9.96 0.39
C VAL A 24 -5.41 11.09 1.24
N LYS A 25 -6.70 11.06 1.54
CA LYS A 25 -7.38 12.10 2.35
C LYS A 25 -6.88 12.09 3.79
N ASP A 26 -6.72 10.91 4.38
CA ASP A 26 -6.24 10.78 5.76
C ASP A 26 -4.80 11.26 5.92
N ILE A 27 -3.94 11.02 4.93
CA ILE A 27 -2.56 11.56 4.94
C ILE A 27 -2.58 13.10 4.98
N TRP A 28 -3.47 13.75 4.23
CA TRP A 28 -3.63 15.22 4.28
C TRP A 28 -4.33 15.72 5.56
N ARG A 29 -5.19 14.90 6.18
CA ARG A 29 -5.95 15.27 7.38
C ARG A 29 -5.09 15.15 8.64
N VAL A 30 -4.36 14.05 8.78
CA VAL A 30 -3.55 13.71 9.95
C VAL A 30 -2.15 14.30 9.84
N GLY A 31 -1.58 14.29 8.63
CA GLY A 31 -0.24 14.79 8.36
C GLY A 31 -0.15 16.31 8.30
N ASP A 32 0.94 16.78 7.69
CA ASP A 32 1.21 18.21 7.58
C ASP A 32 0.28 18.87 6.54
N PRO A 33 -0.41 19.97 6.86
CA PRO A 33 -1.26 20.67 5.88
C PRO A 33 -0.47 21.31 4.73
N THR A 34 0.85 21.46 4.89
CA THR A 34 1.74 22.07 3.89
C THR A 34 2.46 21.03 3.02
N MET A 35 2.58 19.78 3.48
CA MET A 35 3.29 18.73 2.77
C MET A 35 2.53 17.39 2.86
N PRO A 36 2.43 16.62 1.77
CA PRO A 36 1.65 15.38 1.72
C PRO A 36 2.39 14.20 2.36
N GLN A 37 2.75 14.35 3.63
CA GLN A 37 3.57 13.44 4.40
C GLN A 37 3.04 13.32 5.82
N VAL A 38 3.02 12.08 6.33
CA VAL A 38 2.56 11.78 7.69
C VAL A 38 3.45 10.70 8.33
N PRO A 39 3.81 10.81 9.61
CA PRO A 39 4.43 9.72 10.33
C PRO A 39 3.48 8.52 10.44
N PHE A 40 3.99 7.31 10.21
CA PHE A 40 3.19 6.09 10.33
C PHE A 40 2.55 5.96 11.71
N GLY A 41 3.26 6.34 12.78
CA GLY A 41 2.73 6.26 14.14
C GLY A 41 1.50 7.13 14.34
N GLU A 42 1.52 8.37 13.83
CA GLU A 42 0.40 9.31 13.94
C GLU A 42 -0.79 8.86 13.09
N LEU A 43 -0.53 8.41 11.86
CA LEU A 43 -1.59 7.86 11.01
C LEU A 43 -2.21 6.58 11.61
N PHE A 44 -1.41 5.75 12.27
CA PHE A 44 -1.88 4.52 12.91
C PHE A 44 -2.62 4.79 14.22
N ASP A 45 -2.22 5.79 15.00
CA ASP A 45 -2.86 6.15 16.27
C ASP A 45 -4.16 6.98 16.10
N ASP A 46 -4.45 7.43 14.87
CA ASP A 46 -5.68 8.17 14.56
C ASP A 46 -6.93 7.28 14.63
N ASP A 47 -7.96 7.76 15.35
CA ASP A 47 -9.17 7.00 15.67
C ASP A 47 -10.02 6.72 14.41
N ASP A 48 -10.16 7.70 13.51
CA ASP A 48 -10.88 7.52 12.25
C ASP A 48 -10.17 6.49 11.36
N VAL A 49 -8.83 6.53 11.28
CA VAL A 49 -8.05 5.52 10.54
C VAL A 49 -8.19 4.13 11.18
N GLN A 50 -8.17 4.00 12.50
CA GLN A 50 -8.36 2.69 13.13
C GLN A 50 -9.76 2.10 12.89
N GLN A 51 -10.78 2.94 12.73
CA GLN A 51 -12.15 2.50 12.47
C GLN A 51 -12.41 2.16 10.99
N HIS A 52 -11.70 2.79 10.06
CA HIS A 52 -11.98 2.67 8.63
C HIS A 52 -11.20 1.56 7.91
N TYR A 53 -10.00 1.22 8.36
CA TYR A 53 -9.13 0.27 7.65
C TYR A 53 -9.10 -1.09 8.35
N GLU A 54 -9.31 -2.17 7.60
CA GLU A 54 -9.17 -3.53 8.15
C GLU A 54 -7.71 -3.85 8.48
N GLY A 55 -6.77 -3.19 7.80
CA GLY A 55 -5.35 -3.29 8.11
C GLY A 55 -4.53 -2.21 7.41
N LEU A 56 -4.30 -1.08 8.09
CA LEU A 56 -3.56 0.07 7.53
C LEU A 56 -2.23 -0.33 6.88
N ALA A 57 -1.44 -1.21 7.50
CA ALA A 57 -0.18 -1.67 6.94
C ALA A 57 -0.34 -2.45 5.61
N ALA A 58 -1.44 -3.19 5.45
CA ALA A 58 -1.75 -3.92 4.22
C ALA A 58 -2.17 -2.94 3.10
N THR A 59 -3.02 -1.97 3.44
CA THR A 59 -3.44 -0.90 2.52
C THR A 59 -2.23 -0.05 2.09
N LEU A 60 -1.35 0.33 3.01
CA LEU A 60 -0.10 1.05 2.70
C LEU A 60 0.83 0.24 1.78
N LYS A 61 0.93 -1.08 1.99
CA LYS A 61 1.71 -1.96 1.11
C LYS A 61 1.12 -2.00 -0.30
N ALA A 62 -0.21 -2.07 -0.41
CA ALA A 62 -0.89 -2.00 -1.71
C ALA A 62 -0.70 -0.63 -2.38
N ALA A 63 -0.81 0.46 -1.61
CA ALA A 63 -0.58 1.82 -2.06
C ALA A 63 0.85 2.01 -2.60
N LYS A 64 1.85 1.48 -1.89
CA LYS A 64 3.26 1.51 -2.30
C LYS A 64 3.50 0.68 -3.56
N LYS A 65 2.89 -0.50 -3.67
CA LYS A 65 2.99 -1.33 -4.87
C LYS A 65 2.40 -0.65 -6.11
N ARG A 66 1.38 0.20 -5.92
CA ARG A 66 0.72 0.99 -6.96
C ARG A 66 1.36 2.36 -7.21
N GLY A 67 2.45 2.69 -6.50
CA GLY A 67 3.13 3.97 -6.65
C GLY A 67 2.36 5.18 -6.09
N ILE A 68 1.36 4.98 -5.23
CA ILE A 68 0.58 6.06 -4.62
C ILE A 68 1.34 6.68 -3.44
N VAL A 69 2.02 5.85 -2.64
CA VAL A 69 2.82 6.28 -1.49
C VAL A 69 4.23 5.70 -1.57
N THR A 70 5.17 6.35 -0.88
CA THR A 70 6.52 5.84 -0.66
C THR A 70 6.90 5.96 0.81
N TYR A 71 7.77 5.06 1.25
CA TYR A 71 8.34 5.03 2.59
C TYR A 71 9.56 4.11 2.62
N THR A 72 10.50 4.38 3.52
CA THR A 72 11.84 3.74 3.53
C THR A 72 11.81 2.25 3.87
N SER A 73 10.85 1.78 4.65
CA SER A 73 10.80 0.38 5.12
C SER A 73 10.01 -0.54 4.18
N PRO A 74 10.30 -1.85 4.12
CA PRO A 74 9.48 -2.82 3.39
C PRO A 74 8.26 -3.30 4.19
N ILE A 75 8.34 -3.26 5.53
CA ILE A 75 7.29 -3.65 6.47
C ILE A 75 7.10 -2.51 7.47
N LEU A 76 5.87 -2.32 7.93
CA LEU A 76 5.52 -1.35 8.96
C LEU A 76 4.90 -2.10 10.15
N LEU A 77 5.46 -1.90 11.33
CA LEU A 77 5.00 -2.47 12.59
C LEU A 77 4.87 -1.34 13.60
N LYS A 78 3.73 -1.29 14.30
CA LYS A 78 3.48 -0.32 15.35
C LYS A 78 4.57 -0.41 16.44
N GLY A 79 5.03 0.75 16.90
CA GLY A 79 6.12 0.92 17.86
C GLY A 79 7.50 0.98 17.20
N ALA A 80 7.83 0.02 16.32
CA ALA A 80 9.13 -0.04 15.65
C ALA A 80 9.26 0.98 14.51
N HIS A 81 8.16 1.26 13.81
CA HIS A 81 8.15 2.10 12.60
C HIS A 81 7.35 3.38 12.75
N ASP A 82 7.02 3.81 13.96
CA ASP A 82 6.16 4.97 14.20
C ASP A 82 6.72 6.28 13.62
N LYS A 83 8.05 6.37 13.53
CA LYS A 83 8.77 7.52 12.98
C LYS A 83 9.01 7.44 11.47
N VAL A 84 8.56 6.37 10.81
CA VAL A 84 8.69 6.24 9.35
C VAL A 84 7.71 7.21 8.71
N LEU A 85 8.21 8.11 7.87
CA LEU A 85 7.38 9.01 7.09
C LEU A 85 6.77 8.27 5.90
N ILE A 86 5.48 8.49 5.71
CA ILE A 86 4.71 8.04 4.55
C ILE A 86 4.49 9.26 3.67
N ASP A 87 5.09 9.26 2.49
CA ASP A 87 5.00 10.35 1.51
C ASP A 87 4.06 9.96 0.37
N LEU A 88 3.15 10.84 -0.05
CA LEU A 88 2.37 10.63 -1.28
C LEU A 88 3.22 10.91 -2.52
N VAL A 89 3.30 9.93 -3.41
CA VAL A 89 4.02 9.98 -4.68
C VAL A 89 3.10 10.45 -5.80
N ASP A 90 1.88 9.89 -5.88
CA ASP A 90 0.95 10.20 -6.95
C ASP A 90 -0.09 11.24 -6.49
N LYS A 91 -0.01 12.44 -7.08
CA LYS A 91 -1.01 13.51 -6.90
C LYS A 91 -2.06 13.51 -8.00
N SER A 92 -2.00 12.55 -8.93
CA SER A 92 -2.95 12.41 -10.03
C SER A 92 -4.19 11.64 -9.56
N PRO A 93 -5.39 11.98 -10.04
CA PRO A 93 -6.56 11.16 -9.79
C PRO A 93 -6.33 9.77 -10.41
N LEU A 94 -6.60 8.74 -9.60
CA LEU A 94 -6.36 7.32 -9.90
C LEU A 94 -7.21 6.84 -11.09
N ASP A 95 -6.75 7.12 -12.30
CA ASP A 95 -7.16 6.46 -13.55
C ASP A 95 -5.94 5.73 -14.13
N THR A 96 -5.44 4.73 -13.40
CA THR A 96 -4.56 3.70 -13.98
C THR A 96 -5.19 2.34 -13.75
N ASP A 97 -5.97 1.95 -14.76
CA ASP A 97 -6.36 0.59 -15.11
C ASP A 97 -5.30 -0.41 -14.67
N GLY A 98 -5.73 -1.42 -13.91
CA GLY A 98 -4.84 -2.45 -13.40
C GLY A 98 -4.18 -3.23 -14.52
N ASN A 99 -2.84 -3.22 -14.60
CA ASN A 99 -2.13 -4.25 -15.34
C ASN A 99 -0.64 -4.51 -14.97
N ASP A 100 -0.19 -4.27 -13.73
CA ASP A 100 1.23 -4.48 -13.37
C ASP A 100 1.44 -5.34 -12.11
N LEU A 101 0.57 -6.34 -11.88
CA LEU A 101 0.68 -7.25 -10.73
C LEU A 101 1.08 -8.68 -11.08
N ASP A 102 1.23 -9.02 -12.37
CA ASP A 102 1.66 -10.36 -12.82
C ASP A 102 3.19 -10.49 -13.00
N GLU A 103 3.97 -9.40 -13.04
CA GLU A 103 5.41 -9.47 -13.36
C GLU A 103 6.35 -9.54 -12.13
N LEU A 104 5.83 -9.60 -10.90
CA LEU A 104 6.63 -9.67 -9.67
C LEU A 104 6.64 -11.05 -9.00
N LYS A 105 6.22 -12.10 -9.70
CA LYS A 105 6.26 -13.49 -9.20
C LYS A 105 7.55 -14.27 -9.50
N GLU A 106 8.54 -13.69 -10.17
CA GLU A 106 9.79 -14.40 -10.52
C GLU A 106 11.05 -14.04 -9.71
N SER A 107 10.96 -13.25 -8.64
CA SER A 107 12.12 -13.05 -7.74
C SER A 107 11.92 -13.71 -6.37
N GLY A 108 11.79 -15.03 -6.40
CA GLY A 108 11.83 -15.85 -5.21
C GLY A 108 12.14 -17.31 -5.54
N VAL A 109 13.44 -17.65 -5.55
CA VAL A 109 14.08 -18.85 -4.94
C VAL A 109 15.18 -19.41 -5.84
N ASP A 110 16.44 -18.98 -5.64
CA ASP A 110 17.60 -19.87 -5.76
C ASP A 110 18.81 -19.38 -4.96
N ALA A 111 18.85 -19.79 -3.69
CA ALA A 111 20.12 -20.05 -3.04
C ALA A 111 20.76 -21.28 -3.70
N LYS A 112 21.83 -21.10 -4.50
CA LYS A 112 22.81 -22.16 -4.80
C LYS A 112 24.24 -21.64 -4.90
N PHE A 113 24.96 -21.95 -3.83
CA PHE A 113 26.39 -22.29 -3.74
C PHE A 113 26.96 -22.94 -5.02
N ASN A 114 27.98 -22.33 -5.65
CA ASN A 114 29.10 -22.98 -6.38
C ASN A 114 30.12 -21.90 -6.79
N MET A 115 31.28 -21.78 -6.14
CA MET A 115 32.56 -22.38 -6.55
C MET A 115 32.92 -22.19 -8.03
N GLU A 116 33.80 -21.22 -8.32
CA GLU A 116 34.86 -21.38 -9.33
C GLU A 116 36.01 -20.37 -9.11
N ARG A 117 37.14 -20.92 -8.65
CA ARG A 117 38.54 -20.63 -8.96
C ARG A 117 38.96 -19.22 -9.41
N SER A 118 39.97 -18.71 -8.69
CA SER A 118 41.26 -18.32 -9.28
C SER A 118 42.38 -18.61 -8.29
#